data_AF-A0A919I3K3-F1
#
_entry.id   AF-A0A919I3K3-F1
#
_cell.length_a   1.000
_cell.length_b   1.000
_cell.length_c   1.000
_cell.angle_alpha   90.00
_cell.angle_beta   90.00
_cell.angle_gamma   90.00
#
_symmetry.space_group_name_H-M   'P 1'
#
loop_
_entity.id
_entity.type
_entity.pdbx_description
1 polymer ?
#
loop_
_entity_poly.entity_id
_entity_poly.type
_entity_poly.pdbx_seq_one_letter_code
_entity_poly.pdbx_strand_id
1 'polypeptide(L)'
;MLRPAFLYLFLAVAAAEILFKILNIPEVNLFIKPLIVPTLTAFYFQNSESRNRLFILAMVFCWAGDFFLLFDSISQLYFMGGLGSFLIAHIILYFLYGSLKSGNGPGLNGPQRARLSFPVILAGSGLITILYPTLGGLKVPVIIYALALMLMVLQSIYRYGFTSSQSFWNICIGALLFMLSDSVLAINKFYQPVVFGGVIIISTYMAAMYFIVQGVLAHRKQV
;
A
#
# COMPACT_ATOMS: atom_id res chain seq x y z
N MET A 1 5.42 24.39 7.74
CA MET A 1 6.71 23.92 7.16
C MET A 1 6.87 22.46 7.58
N LEU A 2 7.07 21.52 6.65
CA LEU A 2 7.24 20.11 7.02
C LEU A 2 8.51 19.96 7.84
N ARG A 3 8.43 19.32 9.01
CA ARG A 3 9.61 18.99 9.82
C ARG A 3 10.21 17.70 9.25
N PRO A 4 11.45 17.72 8.74
CA PRO A 4 11.96 16.64 7.90
C PRO A 4 12.68 15.53 8.69
N ALA A 5 12.81 15.64 10.02
CA ALA A 5 13.63 14.71 10.81
C ALA A 5 13.23 13.23 10.62
N PHE A 6 11.93 12.92 10.75
CA PHE A 6 11.44 11.55 10.53
C PHE A 6 11.43 11.15 9.05
N LEU A 7 11.40 12.10 8.12
CA LEU A 7 11.55 11.82 6.70
C LEU A 7 12.98 11.36 6.39
N TYR A 8 14.00 12.05 6.91
CA TYR A 8 15.38 11.62 6.75
C TYR A 8 15.64 10.27 7.41
N LEU A 9 15.04 10.01 8.57
CA LEU A 9 15.12 8.70 9.21
C LEU A 9 14.47 7.61 8.35
N PHE A 10 13.29 7.86 7.79
CA PHE A 10 12.64 6.94 6.85
C PHE A 10 13.51 6.68 5.62
N LEU A 11 14.10 7.72 5.02
CA LEU A 11 14.99 7.58 3.86
C LEU A 11 16.24 6.76 4.19
N ALA A 12 16.81 6.94 5.37
CA ALA A 12 17.94 6.13 5.83
C ALA A 12 17.54 4.66 6.02
N VAL A 13 16.40 4.39 6.66
CA VAL A 13 15.85 3.04 6.82
C VAL A 13 15.56 2.40 5.46
N ALA A 14 14.98 3.14 4.52
CA ALA A 14 14.66 2.65 3.18
C ALA A 14 15.91 2.34 2.36
N ALA A 15 16.92 3.22 2.39
CA ALA A 15 18.19 2.98 1.73
C ALA A 15 18.91 1.76 2.31
N ALA A 16 18.90 1.62 3.64
CA ALA A 16 19.47 0.47 4.32
C ALA A 16 18.75 -0.83 3.94
N GLU A 17 17.41 -0.85 3.97
CA GLU A 17 16.60 -2.01 3.57
C GLU A 17 16.91 -2.46 2.14
N ILE A 18 16.97 -1.53 1.19
CA ILE A 18 17.32 -1.85 -0.20
C ILE A 18 18.75 -2.38 -0.30
N LEU A 19 19.71 -1.71 0.34
CA LEU A 19 21.11 -2.10 0.31
C LEU A 19 21.32 -3.51 0.86
N PHE A 20 20.80 -3.82 2.05
CA PHE A 20 20.97 -5.14 2.66
C PHE A 20 20.27 -6.26 1.87
N LYS A 21 19.19 -5.93 1.15
CA LYS A 21 18.52 -6.88 0.28
C LYS A 21 19.28 -7.14 -1.02
N ILE A 22 19.98 -6.14 -1.56
CA ILE A 22 20.91 -6.31 -2.70
C ILE A 22 22.13 -7.13 -2.26
N LEU A 23 22.65 -6.87 -1.05
CA LEU A 23 23.79 -7.60 -0.47
C LEU A 23 23.43 -9.01 0.02
N ASN A 24 22.15 -9.42 -0.04
CA ASN A 24 21.64 -10.70 0.46
C ASN A 24 22.02 -11.00 1.92
N ILE A 25 21.85 -10.01 2.81
CA ILE A 25 22.07 -10.15 4.26
C ILE A 25 20.70 -10.18 4.96
N PRO A 26 20.01 -11.34 5.04
CA PRO A 26 18.63 -11.42 5.48
C PRO A 26 18.46 -11.17 6.98
N GLU A 27 19.49 -11.39 7.81
CA GLU A 27 19.36 -11.24 9.27
C GLU A 27 19.01 -9.80 9.66
N VAL A 28 19.49 -8.82 8.87
CA VAL A 28 19.27 -7.40 9.13
C VAL A 28 17.82 -7.00 8.82
N ASN A 29 17.13 -7.73 7.95
CA ASN A 29 15.74 -7.47 7.57
C ASN A 29 14.80 -7.50 8.78
N LEU A 30 15.09 -8.40 9.75
CA LEU A 30 14.33 -8.55 10.98
C LEU A 30 14.32 -7.26 11.82
N PHE A 31 15.36 -6.43 11.71
CA PHE A 31 15.48 -5.19 12.47
C PHE A 31 15.04 -3.97 11.67
N ILE A 32 15.33 -3.94 10.37
CA ILE A 32 15.07 -2.75 9.53
C ILE A 32 13.63 -2.68 9.06
N LYS A 33 13.07 -3.78 8.56
CA LYS A 33 11.71 -3.78 7.99
C LYS A 33 10.64 -3.32 9.00
N PRO A 34 10.69 -3.73 10.29
CA PRO A 34 9.80 -3.19 11.33
C PRO A 34 9.82 -1.68 11.53
N LEU A 35 10.87 -0.98 11.11
CA LEU A 35 11.04 0.47 11.30
C LEU A 35 10.40 1.30 10.18
N ILE A 36 10.10 0.70 9.03
CA ILE A 36 9.55 1.40 7.86
C ILE A 36 8.24 2.12 8.19
N VAL A 37 7.24 1.37 8.67
CA VAL A 37 5.91 1.92 8.94
C VAL A 37 5.90 2.86 10.16
N PRO A 38 6.59 2.55 11.29
CA PRO A 38 6.68 3.47 12.43
C PRO A 38 7.37 4.79 12.10
N THR A 39 8.43 4.81 11.30
CA THR A 39 9.11 6.06 10.92
C THR A 39 8.21 6.95 10.05
N LEU A 40 7.47 6.38 9.10
CA LEU A 40 6.45 7.11 8.34
C LEU A 40 5.27 7.57 9.21
N THR A 41 4.85 6.76 10.17
CA THR A 41 3.78 7.12 11.11
C THR A 41 4.22 8.28 12.02
N ALA A 42 5.48 8.27 12.48
CA ALA A 42 6.06 9.38 13.23
C ALA A 42 6.17 10.65 12.38
N PHE A 43 6.57 10.52 11.12
CA PHE A 43 6.56 11.63 10.16
C PHE A 43 5.14 12.20 9.98
N TYR A 44 4.12 11.35 9.88
CA TYR A 44 2.72 11.78 9.86
C TYR A 44 2.34 12.56 11.12
N PHE A 45 2.63 12.02 12.32
CA PHE A 45 2.31 12.69 13.58
C PHE A 45 3.00 14.05 13.74
N GLN A 46 4.23 14.18 13.23
CA GLN A 46 4.99 15.42 13.32
C GLN A 46 4.41 16.54 12.43
N ASN A 47 3.73 16.17 11.35
CA ASN A 47 3.31 17.09 10.29
C ASN A 47 1.79 17.24 10.14
N SER A 48 1.00 16.40 10.83
CA SER A 48 -0.46 16.46 10.76
C SER A 48 -1.02 17.39 11.83
N GLU A 49 -1.87 18.34 11.42
CA GLU A 49 -2.61 19.22 12.34
C GLU A 49 -3.74 18.46 13.07
N SER A 50 -4.28 17.41 12.45
CA SER A 50 -5.32 16.55 13.03
C SER A 50 -5.02 15.08 12.83
N ARG A 51 -5.29 14.26 13.85
CA ARG A 51 -4.96 12.83 13.84
C ARG A 51 -6.15 12.04 13.29
N ASN A 52 -6.04 11.58 12.04
CA ASN A 52 -7.07 10.75 11.43
C ASN A 52 -6.97 9.31 11.97
N ARG A 53 -7.97 8.88 12.74
CA ARG A 53 -7.99 7.57 13.40
C ARG A 53 -7.96 6.41 12.41
N LEU A 54 -8.66 6.53 11.27
CA LEU A 54 -8.65 5.50 10.23
C LEU A 54 -7.26 5.34 9.63
N PHE A 55 -6.57 6.46 9.38
CA PHE A 55 -5.20 6.40 8.86
C PHE A 55 -4.23 5.72 9.83
N ILE A 56 -4.27 6.09 11.12
CA ILE A 56 -3.42 5.46 12.14
C ILE A 56 -3.71 3.95 12.23
N LEU A 57 -4.99 3.57 12.22
CA LEU A 57 -5.38 2.17 12.28
C LEU A 57 -4.90 1.38 11.06
N ALA A 58 -4.99 1.96 9.84
CA ALA A 58 -4.44 1.35 8.63
C ALA A 58 -2.93 1.13 8.75
N MET A 59 -2.18 2.12 9.25
CA MET A 59 -0.73 1.99 9.46
C MET A 59 -0.39 0.87 10.45
N VAL A 60 -1.17 0.70 11.53
CA VAL A 60 -0.99 -0.41 12.49
C VAL A 60 -1.17 -1.77 11.80
N PHE A 61 -2.19 -1.91 10.94
CA PHE A 61 -2.41 -3.15 10.20
C PHE A 61 -1.37 -3.40 9.10
N CYS A 62 -0.88 -2.36 8.40
CA CYS A 62 0.26 -2.50 7.49
C CYS A 62 1.51 -2.98 8.24
N TRP A 63 1.78 -2.40 9.41
CA TRP A 63 2.90 -2.78 10.26
C TRP A 63 2.78 -4.23 10.75
N ALA A 64 1.60 -4.64 11.22
CA ALA A 64 1.34 -6.03 11.60
C ALA A 64 1.52 -6.99 10.40
N GLY A 65 1.08 -6.58 9.22
CA GLY A 65 1.29 -7.32 7.98
C GLY A 65 2.77 -7.53 7.67
N ASP A 66 3.57 -6.46 7.74
CA ASP A 66 5.02 -6.52 7.55
C ASP A 66 5.70 -7.47 8.53
N PHE A 67 5.26 -7.44 9.81
CA PHE A 67 5.74 -8.33 10.86
C PHE A 67 5.45 -9.80 10.58
N PHE A 68 4.21 -10.13 10.19
CA PHE A 68 3.89 -11.51 9.85
C PHE A 68 4.65 -11.99 8.61
N LEU A 69 4.83 -11.13 7.60
CA LEU A 69 5.59 -11.50 6.40
C LEU A 69 7.09 -11.71 6.64
N LEU A 70 7.66 -11.29 7.78
CA LEU A 70 9.05 -11.63 8.14
C LEU A 70 9.23 -13.13 8.42
N PHE A 71 8.17 -13.80 8.84
CA PHE A 71 8.19 -15.21 9.25
C PHE A 71 7.46 -16.12 8.25
N ASP A 72 7.20 -15.63 7.03
CA ASP A 72 6.45 -16.36 6.01
C ASP A 72 7.16 -17.61 5.49
N SER A 73 8.48 -17.69 5.71
CA SER A 73 9.34 -18.85 5.42
C SER A 73 9.20 -19.96 6.47
N ILE A 74 8.77 -19.62 7.69
CA ILE A 74 8.60 -20.58 8.79
C ILE A 74 7.29 -21.33 8.67
N SER A 75 6.19 -20.63 8.33
CA SER A 75 4.87 -21.24 8.20
C SER A 75 3.95 -20.45 7.28
N GLN A 76 3.13 -21.17 6.52
CA GLN A 76 2.06 -20.60 5.70
C GLN A 76 1.04 -19.80 6.53
N LEU A 77 0.90 -20.09 7.83
CA LEU A 77 0.06 -19.31 8.75
C LEU A 77 0.52 -17.86 8.87
N TYR A 78 1.83 -17.60 8.86
CA TYR A 78 2.38 -16.25 8.89
C TYR A 78 2.08 -15.50 7.59
N PHE A 79 2.17 -16.16 6.44
CA PHE A 79 1.72 -15.58 5.18
C PHE A 79 0.23 -15.21 5.23
N MET A 80 -0.63 -16.09 5.76
CA MET A 80 -2.06 -15.79 5.93
C MET A 80 -2.32 -14.66 6.93
N GLY A 81 -1.57 -14.57 8.02
CA GLY A 81 -1.63 -13.47 8.98
C GLY A 81 -1.22 -12.14 8.34
N GLY A 82 -0.17 -12.16 7.51
CA GLY A 82 0.25 -11.01 6.72
C GLY A 82 -0.83 -10.56 5.74
N LEU A 83 -1.34 -11.49 4.94
CA LEU A 83 -2.42 -11.25 3.97
C LEU A 83 -3.68 -10.69 4.65
N GLY A 84 -4.08 -11.27 5.78
CA GLY A 84 -5.23 -10.82 6.55
C GLY A 84 -5.04 -9.42 7.15
N SER A 85 -3.84 -9.11 7.65
CA SER A 85 -3.53 -7.79 8.20
C SER A 85 -3.56 -6.72 7.12
N PHE A 86 -2.91 -6.97 5.97
CA PHE A 86 -2.99 -6.07 4.83
C PHE A 86 -4.42 -5.95 4.28
N LEU A 87 -5.21 -7.03 4.22
CA LEU A 87 -6.62 -6.97 3.81
C LEU A 87 -7.39 -5.95 4.66
N ILE A 88 -7.24 -6.02 5.98
CA ILE A 88 -7.89 -5.06 6.90
C ILE A 88 -7.37 -3.65 6.64
N ALA A 89 -6.06 -3.46 6.42
CA ALA A 89 -5.50 -2.17 6.06
C ALA A 89 -6.12 -1.60 4.77
N HIS A 90 -6.27 -2.40 3.71
CA HIS A 90 -6.90 -1.98 2.44
C HIS A 90 -8.35 -1.55 2.62
N ILE A 91 -9.13 -2.29 3.43
CA ILE A 91 -10.52 -1.94 3.74
C ILE A 91 -10.57 -0.60 4.50
N ILE A 92 -9.70 -0.40 5.49
CA ILE A 92 -9.63 0.86 6.23
C ILE A 92 -9.21 2.01 5.31
N LEU A 93 -8.22 1.80 4.43
CA LEU A 93 -7.77 2.79 3.46
C LEU A 93 -8.88 3.14 2.45
N TYR A 94 -9.69 2.17 2.02
CA TYR A 94 -10.88 2.42 1.21
C TYR A 94 -11.85 3.39 1.91
N PHE A 95 -12.20 3.15 3.18
CA PHE A 95 -13.07 4.03 3.94
C PHE A 95 -12.41 5.40 4.20
N LEU A 96 -11.12 5.42 4.52
CA LEU A 96 -10.34 6.66 4.68
C LEU A 96 -10.43 7.50 3.41
N TYR A 97 -10.14 6.93 2.25
CA TYR A 97 -10.18 7.62 0.95
C TYR A 97 -11.57 8.16 0.63
N GLY A 98 -12.64 7.47 1.06
CA GLY A 98 -14.00 7.98 1.02
C GLY A 98 -14.21 9.21 1.90
N SER A 99 -13.71 9.17 3.14
CA SER A 99 -13.80 10.30 4.09
C SER A 99 -12.95 11.51 3.71
N LEU A 100 -11.87 11.31 2.95
CA LEU A 100 -10.99 12.38 2.44
C LEU A 100 -11.51 13.00 1.13
N LYS A 101 -12.83 13.11 1.00
CA LYS A 101 -13.55 13.84 -0.05
C LYS A 101 -14.23 15.03 0.64
N SER A 102 -13.89 16.25 0.22
CA SER A 102 -14.30 17.47 0.90
C SER A 102 -14.63 18.60 -0.08
N GLY A 103 -15.35 18.34 -1.16
CA GLY A 103 -15.76 19.38 -2.09
C GLY A 103 -16.96 18.98 -2.95
N ASN A 104 -17.51 19.95 -3.67
CA ASN A 104 -18.60 19.77 -4.63
C ASN A 104 -18.10 19.86 -6.08
N GLY A 105 -16.81 19.56 -6.32
CA GLY A 105 -16.26 19.58 -7.67
C GLY A 105 -16.98 18.57 -8.59
N PRO A 106 -16.83 18.74 -9.92
CA PRO A 106 -17.61 17.97 -10.91
C PRO A 106 -17.37 16.45 -10.84
N GLY A 107 -16.32 16.01 -10.15
CA GLY A 107 -15.95 14.60 -10.05
C GLY A 107 -15.67 13.98 -11.42
N LEU A 108 -15.68 12.65 -11.47
CA LEU A 108 -15.60 11.90 -12.72
C LEU A 108 -17.01 11.52 -13.19
N ASN A 109 -17.29 11.74 -14.47
CA ASN A 109 -18.52 11.29 -15.12
C ASN A 109 -18.51 9.76 -15.33
N GLY A 110 -19.68 9.15 -15.58
CA GLY A 110 -19.81 7.69 -15.79
C GLY A 110 -18.79 7.09 -16.78
N PRO A 111 -18.65 7.63 -17.99
CA PRO A 111 -17.67 7.13 -18.96
C PRO A 111 -16.21 7.28 -18.52
N GLN A 112 -15.88 8.37 -17.82
CA GLN A 112 -14.53 8.60 -17.29
C GLN A 112 -14.20 7.62 -16.17
N ARG A 113 -15.16 7.33 -15.29
CA ARG A 113 -15.01 6.29 -14.25
C ARG A 113 -14.73 4.94 -14.89
N ALA A 114 -15.53 4.54 -15.88
CA ALA A 114 -15.31 3.27 -16.58
C ALA A 114 -13.91 3.20 -17.22
N ARG A 115 -13.50 4.25 -17.95
CA ARG A 115 -12.18 4.31 -18.61
C ARG A 115 -11.01 4.22 -17.62
N LEU A 116 -11.09 4.91 -16.48
CA LEU A 116 -10.01 4.91 -15.48
C LEU A 116 -10.00 3.65 -14.61
N SER A 117 -11.16 3.02 -14.40
CA SER A 117 -11.26 1.77 -13.66
C SER A 117 -10.84 0.55 -14.47
N PHE A 118 -10.98 0.61 -15.80
CA PHE A 118 -10.68 -0.52 -16.68
C PHE A 118 -9.25 -1.07 -16.53
N PRO A 119 -8.17 -0.27 -16.51
CA PRO A 119 -6.81 -0.79 -16.30
C PRO A 119 -6.63 -1.50 -14.96
N VAL A 120 -7.24 -0.99 -13.88
CA VAL A 120 -7.14 -1.58 -12.54
C VAL A 120 -7.86 -2.93 -12.50
N ILE A 121 -9.08 -2.99 -13.04
CA ILE A 121 -9.85 -4.23 -13.11
C ILE A 121 -9.14 -5.24 -13.99
N LEU A 122 -8.62 -4.82 -15.16
CA LEU A 122 -7.90 -5.69 -16.08
C LEU A 122 -6.62 -6.25 -15.44
N ALA A 123 -5.84 -5.40 -14.76
CA ALA A 123 -4.63 -5.82 -14.08
C ALA A 123 -4.92 -6.82 -12.95
N GLY A 124 -5.88 -6.52 -12.08
CA GLY A 124 -6.20 -7.40 -10.95
C GLY A 124 -6.86 -8.71 -11.36
N SER A 125 -7.83 -8.67 -12.29
CA SER A 125 -8.48 -9.89 -12.81
C SER A 125 -7.51 -10.74 -13.63
N GLY A 126 -6.70 -10.13 -14.49
CA GLY A 126 -5.67 -10.83 -15.26
C GLY A 126 -4.65 -11.52 -14.37
N LEU A 127 -4.18 -10.85 -13.32
CA LEU A 127 -3.29 -11.45 -12.33
C LEU A 127 -3.94 -12.66 -11.65
N ILE A 128 -5.18 -12.52 -11.18
CA ILE A 128 -5.91 -13.63 -10.54
C ILE A 128 -6.08 -14.80 -11.51
N THR A 129 -6.39 -14.56 -12.79
CA THR A 129 -6.49 -15.62 -13.80
C THR A 129 -5.18 -16.38 -13.96
N ILE A 130 -4.03 -15.69 -13.97
CA ILE A 130 -2.70 -16.31 -14.07
C ILE A 130 -2.39 -17.16 -12.82
N LEU A 131 -2.71 -16.65 -11.63
CA LEU A 131 -2.40 -17.32 -10.36
C LEU A 131 -3.40 -18.43 -10.01
N TYR A 132 -4.63 -18.38 -10.52
CA TYR A 132 -5.71 -19.29 -10.12
C TYR A 132 -5.35 -20.79 -10.12
N PRO A 133 -4.61 -21.32 -11.11
CA PRO A 133 -4.22 -22.74 -11.14
C PRO A 133 -3.27 -23.12 -10.00
N THR A 134 -2.43 -22.20 -9.54
CA THR A 134 -1.33 -22.46 -8.60
C THR A 134 -1.67 -22.12 -7.14
N LEU A 135 -2.79 -21.42 -6.89
CA LEU A 135 -3.17 -20.96 -5.55
C LEU A 135 -3.57 -22.08 -4.57
N GLY A 136 -3.89 -23.28 -5.05
CA GLY A 136 -4.28 -24.41 -4.19
C GLY A 136 -5.41 -24.06 -3.22
N GLY A 137 -5.19 -24.29 -1.91
CA GLY A 137 -6.14 -23.94 -0.84
C GLY A 137 -6.27 -22.44 -0.54
N LEU A 138 -5.38 -21.59 -1.06
CA LEU A 138 -5.38 -20.14 -0.83
C LEU A 138 -6.18 -19.34 -1.87
N LYS A 139 -6.90 -20.01 -2.78
CA LYS A 139 -7.73 -19.36 -3.81
C LYS A 139 -8.68 -18.31 -3.23
N VAL A 140 -9.49 -18.70 -2.26
CA VAL A 140 -10.50 -17.81 -1.68
C VAL A 140 -9.86 -16.62 -0.95
N PRO A 141 -8.89 -16.82 -0.03
CA PRO A 141 -8.19 -15.70 0.61
C PRO A 141 -7.57 -14.71 -0.37
N VAL A 142 -6.88 -15.20 -1.41
CA VAL A 142 -6.17 -14.33 -2.36
C VAL A 142 -7.14 -13.57 -3.27
N ILE A 143 -8.26 -14.17 -3.68
CA ILE A 143 -9.29 -13.47 -4.46
C ILE A 143 -9.93 -12.35 -3.64
N ILE A 144 -10.29 -12.63 -2.38
CA ILE A 144 -10.86 -11.61 -1.48
C ILE A 144 -9.87 -10.47 -1.27
N TYR A 145 -8.59 -10.80 -1.07
CA TYR A 145 -7.51 -9.83 -0.95
C TYR A 145 -7.40 -8.93 -2.18
N ALA A 146 -7.28 -9.53 -3.37
CA ALA A 146 -7.14 -8.79 -4.62
C ALA A 146 -8.35 -7.89 -4.88
N LEU A 147 -9.56 -8.33 -4.52
CA LEU A 147 -10.76 -7.52 -4.62
C LEU A 147 -10.68 -6.27 -3.73
N ALA A 148 -10.30 -6.44 -2.46
CA ALA A 148 -10.16 -5.31 -1.53
C ALA A 148 -9.07 -4.32 -1.99
N LEU A 149 -7.94 -4.82 -2.46
CA LEU A 149 -6.85 -4.01 -3.03
C LEU A 149 -7.33 -3.22 -4.26
N MET A 150 -8.01 -3.87 -5.21
CA MET A 150 -8.59 -3.19 -6.37
C MET A 150 -9.59 -2.11 -5.95
N LEU A 151 -10.50 -2.41 -5.01
CA LEU A 151 -11.47 -1.43 -4.52
C LEU A 151 -10.79 -0.23 -3.86
N MET A 152 -9.74 -0.44 -3.07
CA MET A 152 -8.94 0.63 -2.48
C MET A 152 -8.33 1.53 -3.58
N VAL A 153 -7.73 0.94 -4.62
CA VAL A 153 -7.16 1.69 -5.75
C VAL A 153 -8.24 2.47 -6.50
N LEU A 154 -9.37 1.85 -6.83
CA LEU A 154 -10.48 2.52 -7.50
C LEU A 154 -11.02 3.69 -6.67
N GLN A 155 -11.14 3.50 -5.36
CA GLN A 155 -11.59 4.56 -4.45
C GLN A 155 -10.60 5.73 -4.41
N SER A 156 -9.30 5.47 -4.53
CA SER A 156 -8.27 6.51 -4.66
C SER A 156 -8.47 7.37 -5.92
N ILE A 157 -8.80 6.75 -7.06
CA ILE A 157 -9.08 7.40 -8.34
C ILE A 157 -10.38 8.22 -8.25
N TYR A 158 -11.41 7.68 -7.61
CA TYR A 158 -12.71 8.35 -7.43
C TYR A 158 -12.70 9.53 -6.45
N ARG A 159 -11.53 9.89 -5.90
CA ARG A 159 -11.33 11.17 -5.19
C ARG A 159 -11.06 12.34 -6.13
N TYR A 160 -10.81 12.09 -7.42
CA TYR A 160 -10.59 13.15 -8.40
C TYR A 160 -11.71 14.19 -8.36
N GLY A 161 -11.35 15.46 -8.25
CA GLY A 161 -12.30 16.58 -8.16
C GLY A 161 -12.91 16.83 -6.78
N PHE A 162 -12.67 15.96 -5.79
CA PHE A 162 -13.21 16.10 -4.43
C PHE A 162 -12.15 16.40 -3.35
N THR A 163 -10.91 16.69 -3.76
CA THR A 163 -9.78 16.98 -2.86
C THR A 163 -8.77 17.87 -3.58
N SER A 164 -7.80 18.41 -2.84
CA SER A 164 -6.65 19.11 -3.43
C SER A 164 -5.90 18.21 -4.42
N SER A 165 -5.43 18.79 -5.55
CA SER A 165 -4.70 18.06 -6.59
C SER A 165 -3.48 17.32 -6.05
N GLN A 166 -2.76 17.94 -5.10
CA GLN A 166 -1.61 17.32 -4.44
C GLN A 166 -2.00 16.07 -3.64
N SER A 167 -3.09 16.13 -2.88
CA SER A 167 -3.59 14.98 -2.11
C SER A 167 -4.12 13.87 -3.02
N PHE A 168 -4.74 14.23 -4.15
CA PHE A 168 -5.22 13.27 -5.14
C PHE A 168 -4.06 12.47 -5.74
N TRP A 169 -3.09 13.15 -6.34
CA TRP A 169 -1.99 12.49 -7.06
C TRP A 169 -1.14 11.63 -6.13
N ASN A 170 -0.82 12.13 -4.94
CA ASN A 170 -0.05 11.37 -3.96
C ASN A 170 -0.77 10.06 -3.55
N ILE A 171 -2.04 10.12 -3.16
CA ILE A 171 -2.78 8.88 -2.79
C ILE A 171 -2.99 7.95 -4.00
N CYS A 172 -3.24 8.49 -5.20
CA CYS A 172 -3.43 7.68 -6.41
C CYS A 172 -2.15 6.93 -6.80
N ILE A 173 -1.01 7.65 -6.87
CA ILE A 173 0.31 7.04 -7.14
C ILE A 173 0.65 6.03 -6.04
N GLY A 174 0.42 6.38 -4.78
CA GLY A 174 0.66 5.48 -3.65
C GLY A 174 -0.16 4.20 -3.73
N ALA A 175 -1.46 4.28 -4.02
CA ALA A 175 -2.33 3.13 -4.17
C ALA A 175 -1.92 2.22 -5.34
N LEU A 176 -1.54 2.80 -6.48
CA LEU A 176 -1.06 2.05 -7.64
C LEU A 176 0.28 1.35 -7.37
N LEU A 177 1.20 2.02 -6.67
CA LEU A 177 2.48 1.41 -6.24
C LEU A 177 2.25 0.28 -5.22
N PHE A 178 1.27 0.41 -4.34
CA PHE A 178 0.90 -0.65 -3.41
C PHE A 178 0.39 -1.87 -4.19
N MET A 179 -0.51 -1.65 -5.16
CA MET A 179 -1.01 -2.72 -6.01
C MET A 179 0.10 -3.39 -6.83
N LEU A 180 1.08 -2.60 -7.32
CA LEU A 180 2.24 -3.13 -8.03
C LEU A 180 3.12 -4.00 -7.11
N SER A 181 3.42 -3.51 -5.90
CA SER A 181 4.17 -4.27 -4.89
C SER A 181 3.54 -5.63 -4.62
N ASP A 182 2.22 -5.64 -4.36
CA ASP A 182 1.49 -6.86 -4.04
C ASP A 182 1.36 -7.79 -5.24
N SER A 183 1.24 -7.24 -6.45
CA SER A 183 1.23 -8.03 -7.67
C SER A 183 2.56 -8.78 -7.85
N VAL A 184 3.69 -8.10 -7.65
CA VAL A 184 5.01 -8.71 -7.73
C VAL A 184 5.20 -9.74 -6.60
N LEU A 185 4.74 -9.43 -5.38
CA LEU A 185 4.77 -10.37 -4.25
C LEU A 185 3.97 -11.65 -4.56
N ALA A 186 2.77 -11.51 -5.12
CA ALA A 186 1.91 -12.64 -5.47
C ALA A 186 2.50 -13.51 -6.59
N ILE A 187 3.06 -12.89 -7.63
CA ILE A 187 3.78 -13.62 -8.71
C ILE A 187 4.97 -14.38 -8.13
N ASN A 188 5.79 -13.70 -7.32
CA ASN A 188 6.98 -14.27 -6.70
C ASN A 188 6.66 -15.44 -5.75
N LYS A 189 5.50 -15.41 -5.09
CA LYS A 189 5.09 -16.45 -4.14
C LYS A 189 4.35 -17.63 -4.81
N PHE A 190 3.48 -17.36 -5.78
CA PHE A 190 2.53 -18.36 -6.28
C PHE A 190 2.77 -18.81 -7.72
N TYR A 191 3.58 -18.10 -8.50
CA TYR A 191 3.78 -18.44 -9.92
C TYR A 191 5.22 -18.81 -10.22
N GLN A 192 6.14 -17.85 -10.09
CA GLN A 192 7.56 -18.06 -10.32
C GLN A 192 8.40 -17.03 -9.59
N PRO A 193 9.63 -17.37 -9.15
CA PRO A 193 10.55 -16.41 -8.58
C PRO A 193 10.81 -15.25 -9.55
N VAL A 194 10.67 -14.03 -9.07
CA VAL A 194 10.95 -12.81 -9.83
C VAL A 194 12.40 -12.41 -9.57
N VAL A 195 13.16 -12.18 -10.63
CA VAL A 195 14.55 -11.68 -10.52
C VAL A 195 14.53 -10.33 -9.80
N PHE A 196 15.31 -10.20 -8.72
CA PHE A 196 15.27 -9.06 -7.79
C PHE A 196 13.89 -8.77 -7.17
N GLY A 197 12.99 -9.75 -7.12
CA GLY A 197 11.62 -9.60 -6.60
C GLY A 197 11.59 -8.95 -5.22
N GLY A 198 12.48 -9.37 -4.31
CA GLY A 198 12.58 -8.80 -2.97
C GLY A 198 12.85 -7.28 -2.96
N VAL A 199 13.70 -6.78 -3.87
CA VAL A 199 14.05 -5.36 -4.00
C VAL A 199 12.89 -4.57 -4.64
N ILE A 200 12.28 -5.13 -5.69
CA ILE A 200 11.15 -4.49 -6.38
C ILE A 200 9.97 -4.32 -5.43
N ILE A 201 9.61 -5.38 -4.70
CA ILE A 201 8.51 -5.39 -3.73
C ILE A 201 8.75 -4.31 -2.67
N ILE A 202 9.91 -4.30 -2.02
CA ILE A 202 10.14 -3.38 -0.90
C ILE A 202 10.26 -1.92 -1.36
N SER A 203 10.86 -1.68 -2.53
CA SER A 203 11.01 -0.32 -3.08
C SER A 203 9.67 0.27 -3.47
N THR A 204 8.83 -0.52 -4.16
CA THR A 204 7.49 -0.09 -4.55
C THR A 204 6.57 0.08 -3.34
N TYR A 205 6.66 -0.80 -2.33
CA TYR A 205 5.94 -0.68 -1.07
C TYR A 205 6.32 0.57 -0.27
N MET A 206 7.61 0.83 -0.06
CA MET A 206 8.05 2.01 0.68
C MET A 206 7.65 3.31 -0.02
N ALA A 207 7.75 3.34 -1.35
CA ALA A 207 7.26 4.46 -2.14
C ALA A 207 5.73 4.61 -2.01
N ALA A 208 4.98 3.51 -2.08
CA ALA A 208 3.53 3.51 -1.88
C ALA A 208 3.14 4.15 -0.54
N MET A 209 3.73 3.67 0.55
CA MET A 209 3.44 4.15 1.90
C MET A 209 3.81 5.63 2.07
N TYR A 210 4.97 6.05 1.54
CA TYR A 210 5.37 7.45 1.55
C TYR A 210 4.36 8.35 0.82
N PHE A 211 3.97 7.98 -0.39
CA PHE A 211 3.00 8.74 -1.17
C PHE A 211 1.61 8.78 -0.52
N ILE A 212 1.16 7.69 0.10
CA ILE A 212 -0.10 7.68 0.86
C ILE A 212 -0.02 8.67 2.03
N VAL A 213 1.05 8.63 2.83
CA VAL A 213 1.25 9.57 3.96
C VAL A 213 1.21 11.02 3.48
N GLN A 214 1.96 11.34 2.42
CA GLN A 214 2.00 12.69 1.86
C GLN A 214 0.64 13.13 1.31
N GLY A 215 -0.13 12.21 0.72
CA GLY A 215 -1.46 12.52 0.22
C GLY A 215 -2.47 12.77 1.33
N VAL A 216 -2.37 12.05 2.44
CA VAL A 216 -3.19 12.31 3.65
C VAL A 216 -2.82 13.67 4.27
N LEU A 217 -1.53 13.99 4.41
CA LEU A 217 -1.07 15.29 4.94
C LEU A 217 -1.46 16.47 4.04
N ALA A 218 -1.45 16.27 2.72
CA ALA A 218 -1.83 17.31 1.75
C ALA A 218 -3.35 17.50 1.61
N HIS A 219 -4.17 16.64 2.23
CA HIS A 219 -5.62 16.79 2.18
C HIS A 219 -6.04 18.01 3.00
N ARG A 220 -6.61 18.99 2.30
CA ARG A 220 -7.24 20.16 2.91
C ARG A 220 -8.72 20.12 2.58
N LYS A 221 -9.57 20.43 3.57
CA LYS A 221 -10.98 20.66 3.30
C LYS A 221 -11.08 21.84 2.34
N GLN A 222 -11.64 21.61 1.15
CA GLN A 222 -11.99 22.72 0.27
C GLN A 222 -13.25 23.35 0.86
N VAL A 223 -13.12 24.57 1.37
CA VAL A 223 -14.24 25.40 1.83
C VAL A 223 -14.92 25.99 0.60
#